data_AF-A0A7L0AJA1-F1
#
_entry.id   AF-A0A7L0AJA1-F1
#
_cell.length_a   1.000
_cell.length_b   1.000
_cell.length_c   1.000
_cell.angle_alpha   90.00
_cell.angle_beta   90.00
_cell.angle_gamma   90.00
#
_symmetry.space_group_name_H-M   'P 1'
#
loop_
_entity.id
_entity.type
_entity.pdbx_description
1 polymer ?
#
loop_
_entity_poly.entity_id
_entity_poly.type
_entity_poly.pdbx_seq_one_letter_code
_entity_poly.pdbx_strand_id
1 'polypeptide(L)'
;LLNVTAWNSSVLCYYSCSQQRKVVTTKLIVYRALEPPVLDPVPQVEVGKSHELVCRVAGVAPARNLTLILRRGGETMRAETFERHDQDEPVAVRMTHRLTAQEGDNG
;
A
#
# COMPACT_ATOMS: atom_id res chain seq x y z
N LEU A 1 18.62 17.91 5.71
CA LEU A 1 17.62 17.78 4.63
C LEU A 1 16.34 18.41 5.13
N LEU A 2 15.91 19.53 4.55
CA LEU A 2 14.63 20.14 4.86
C LEU A 2 13.75 19.96 3.61
N ASN A 3 12.49 19.52 3.80
CA ASN A 3 11.50 19.28 2.74
C ASN A 3 11.88 18.18 1.72
N VAL A 4 11.83 16.91 2.14
CA VAL A 4 11.97 15.77 1.23
C VAL A 4 10.61 15.41 0.64
N THR A 5 10.42 15.62 -0.67
CA THR A 5 9.14 15.39 -1.37
C THR A 5 9.20 14.24 -2.38
N ALA A 6 10.41 13.81 -2.78
CA ALA A 6 10.60 12.69 -3.68
C ALA A 6 10.48 11.35 -2.93
N TRP A 7 9.79 10.38 -3.54
CA TRP A 7 9.57 9.03 -3.01
C TRP A 7 10.86 8.24 -2.83
N ASN A 8 11.78 8.39 -3.79
CA ASN A 8 13.05 7.72 -3.84
C ASN A 8 14.13 8.74 -4.24
N SER A 9 15.11 8.95 -3.37
CA SER A 9 16.23 9.85 -3.61
C SER A 9 17.55 9.15 -3.35
N SER A 10 18.55 9.40 -4.20
CA SER A 10 19.93 9.01 -3.94
C SER A 10 20.67 10.17 -3.28
N VAL A 11 21.05 10.01 -2.01
CA VAL A 11 21.82 10.99 -1.25
C VAL A 11 23.30 10.64 -1.32
N LEU A 12 24.11 11.62 -1.72
CA LEU A 12 25.56 11.51 -1.81
C LEU A 12 26.19 12.13 -0.56
N CYS A 13 26.92 11.32 0.19
CA CYS A 13 27.81 11.78 1.24
C CYS A 13 29.25 11.72 0.72
N TYR A 14 30.05 12.74 0.99
CA TYR A 14 31.47 12.69 0.67
C TYR A 14 32.29 13.30 1.79
N TYR A 15 33.52 12.84 1.91
CA TYR A 15 34.53 13.48 2.75
C TYR A 15 35.85 13.60 1.97
N SER A 16 36.66 14.57 2.37
CA SER A 16 37.98 14.81 1.80
C SER A 16 39.01 14.81 2.92
N CYS A 17 40.06 14.03 2.78
CA CYS A 17 41.17 13.94 3.72
C CYS A 17 42.48 13.75 2.94
N SER A 18 43.48 14.61 3.19
CA SER A 18 44.82 14.51 2.58
C SER A 18 44.81 14.22 1.07
N GLN A 19 44.07 15.03 0.30
CA GLN A 19 43.90 14.92 -1.16
C GLN A 19 43.14 13.67 -1.65
N GLN A 20 42.67 12.81 -0.74
CA GLN A 20 41.76 11.72 -1.05
C GLN A 20 40.31 12.15 -0.81
N ARG A 21 39.46 11.95 -1.83
CA ARG A 21 38.01 12.11 -1.71
C ARG A 21 37.35 10.75 -1.71
N LYS A 22 36.51 10.47 -0.72
CA LYS A 22 35.61 9.31 -0.75
C LYS A 22 34.16 9.78 -0.86
N VAL A 23 33.40 9.06 -1.66
CA VAL A 23 31.97 9.30 -1.89
C VAL A 23 31.23 8.03 -1.55
N VAL A 24 30.15 8.17 -0.79
CA VAL A 24 29.24 7.09 -0.41
C VAL A 24 27.83 7.52 -0.81
N THR A 25 27.11 6.63 -1.47
CA THR A 25 25.71 6.86 -1.85
C THR A 25 24.80 6.07 -0.93
N THR A 26 23.69 6.66 -0.52
CA THR A 26 22.61 5.97 0.20
C THR A 26 21.26 6.31 -0.42
N LYS A 27 20.30 5.39 -0.31
CA LYS A 27 18.92 5.64 -0.73
C LYS A 27 18.11 6.22 0.43
N LEU A 28 17.35 7.26 0.14
CA LEU A 28 16.34 7.83 1.01
C LEU A 28 14.97 7.51 0.42
N ILE A 29 14.23 6.62 1.09
CA ILE A 29 12.88 6.22 0.69
C ILE A 29 11.89 6.88 1.65
N VAL A 30 10.89 7.55 1.10
CA VAL A 30 9.87 8.28 1.87
C VAL A 30 8.57 7.48 1.87
N TYR A 31 7.89 7.48 3.01
CA TYR A 31 6.52 7.02 3.15
C TYR A 31 5.63 8.18 3.59
N ARG A 32 4.34 8.10 3.26
CA ARG A 32 3.33 9.08 3.67
C ARG A 32 2.14 8.37 4.31
N ALA A 33 1.25 9.16 4.91
CA ALA A 33 -0.07 8.68 5.26
C ALA A 33 -0.77 8.10 4.03
N LEU A 34 -1.38 6.94 4.19
CA LEU A 34 -2.10 6.27 3.12
C LEU A 34 -3.35 7.08 2.75
N GLU A 35 -3.65 7.10 1.46
CA GLU A 35 -5.00 7.46 1.03
C GLU A 35 -5.99 6.43 1.59
N PRO A 36 -7.22 6.83 1.95
CA PRO A 36 -8.21 5.89 2.47
C PRO A 36 -8.43 4.72 1.51
N PRO A 37 -8.44 3.47 2.00
CA PRO A 37 -8.84 2.33 1.17
C PRO A 37 -10.28 2.50 0.70
N VAL A 38 -10.52 2.22 -0.58
CA VAL A 38 -11.83 2.32 -1.20
C VAL A 38 -12.31 0.92 -1.59
N LEU A 39 -13.50 0.55 -1.14
CA LEU A 39 -14.21 -0.60 -1.67
C LEU A 39 -14.91 -0.18 -2.97
N ASP A 40 -14.69 -0.95 -4.04
CA ASP A 40 -15.42 -0.74 -5.29
C ASP A 40 -16.93 -0.83 -5.06
N PRO A 41 -17.75 -0.15 -5.89
CA PRO A 41 -19.20 -0.23 -5.78
C PRO A 41 -19.70 -1.67 -5.80
N VAL A 42 -20.35 -2.08 -4.71
CA VAL A 42 -20.98 -3.40 -4.60
C VAL A 42 -22.40 -3.30 -5.16
N PRO A 43 -22.76 -4.08 -6.19
CA PRO A 43 -24.12 -4.07 -6.73
C PRO A 43 -25.10 -4.64 -5.70
N GLN A 44 -26.41 -4.57 -5.99
CA GLN A 44 -27.38 -5.32 -5.19
C GLN A 44 -27.07 -6.83 -5.30
N VAL A 45 -27.00 -7.47 -4.15
CA VAL A 45 -26.63 -8.88 -3.99
C VAL A 45 -27.80 -9.66 -3.42
N GLU A 46 -27.95 -10.91 -3.88
CA GLU A 46 -28.95 -11.83 -3.35
C GLU A 46 -28.34 -12.62 -2.18
N VAL A 47 -29.11 -12.78 -1.10
CA VAL A 47 -28.70 -13.61 0.04
C VAL A 47 -28.34 -15.02 -0.43
N GLY A 48 -27.20 -15.54 0.03
CA GLY A 48 -26.69 -16.85 -0.35
C GLY A 48 -25.94 -16.89 -1.68
N LYS A 49 -25.89 -15.79 -2.45
CA LYS A 49 -25.03 -15.70 -3.64
C LYS A 49 -23.65 -15.16 -3.29
N SER A 50 -22.64 -15.68 -3.99
CA SER A 50 -21.24 -15.25 -3.85
C SER A 50 -20.94 -14.12 -4.83
N HIS A 51 -20.35 -13.05 -4.32
CA HIS A 51 -19.97 -11.86 -5.06
C HIS A 51 -18.51 -11.49 -4.78
N GLU A 52 -17.90 -10.82 -5.74
CA GLU A 52 -16.52 -10.37 -5.64
C GLU A 52 -16.47 -8.95 -5.09
N LEU A 53 -15.74 -8.78 -3.99
CA LEU A 53 -15.38 -7.50 -3.39
C LEU A 53 -13.97 -7.13 -3.84
N VAL A 54 -13.79 -5.89 -4.27
CA VAL A 54 -12.49 -5.35 -4.68
C VAL A 54 -12.19 -4.12 -3.83
N CYS A 55 -11.12 -4.19 -3.04
CA CYS A 55 -10.62 -3.09 -2.24
C CYS A 55 -9.36 -2.53 -2.90
N ARG A 56 -9.26 -1.21 -3.02
CA ARG A 56 -8.16 -0.51 -3.69
C ARG A 56 -7.54 0.51 -2.74
N VAL A 57 -6.22 0.64 -2.81
CA VAL A 57 -5.48 1.72 -2.14
C VAL A 57 -4.55 2.32 -3.18
N ALA A 58 -4.62 3.64 -3.34
CA ALA A 58 -3.79 4.37 -4.28
C ALA A 58 -2.58 5.01 -3.59
N GLY A 59 -1.55 5.28 -4.39
CA GLY A 59 -0.42 6.12 -3.98
C GLY A 59 0.46 5.56 -2.87
N VAL A 60 0.52 4.23 -2.74
CA VAL A 60 1.26 3.52 -1.68
C VAL A 60 2.72 3.36 -2.05
N ALA A 61 3.62 3.83 -1.17
CA ALA A 61 5.06 3.64 -1.30
C ALA A 61 5.72 3.51 0.08
N PRO A 62 6.65 2.55 0.26
CA PRO A 62 6.86 1.35 -0.57
C PRO A 62 5.76 0.31 -0.31
N ALA A 63 5.16 -0.26 -1.37
CA ALA A 63 4.01 -1.14 -1.21
C ALA A 63 4.31 -2.46 -0.48
N ARG A 64 5.55 -2.96 -0.52
CA ARG A 64 5.97 -4.15 0.25
C ARG A 64 5.68 -4.11 1.75
N ASN A 65 5.55 -2.93 2.33
CA ASN A 65 5.27 -2.76 3.75
C ASN A 65 3.77 -2.56 4.06
N LEU A 66 2.90 -2.63 3.06
CA LEU A 66 1.45 -2.48 3.23
C LEU A 66 0.81 -3.81 3.58
N THR A 67 -0.08 -3.76 4.56
CA THR A 67 -1.07 -4.81 4.82
C THR A 67 -2.47 -4.23 4.61
N LEU A 68 -3.25 -4.85 3.73
CA LEU A 68 -4.63 -4.48 3.47
C LEU A 68 -5.56 -5.51 4.12
N ILE A 69 -6.51 -5.04 4.92
CA ILE A 69 -7.42 -5.88 5.70
C ILE A 69 -8.86 -5.58 5.31
N LEU A 70 -9.58 -6.58 4.84
CA LEU A 70 -11.01 -6.52 4.59
C LEU A 70 -11.73 -7.13 5.78
N ARG A 71 -12.70 -6.40 6.31
CA ARG A 71 -13.49 -6.80 7.47
C ARG A 71 -14.98 -6.79 7.15
N ARG A 72 -15.71 -7.67 7.81
CA ARG A 72 -17.17 -7.66 7.89
C ARG A 72 -17.53 -7.39 9.35
N GLY A 73 -17.98 -6.17 9.65
CA GLY A 73 -18.10 -5.70 11.03
C GLY A 73 -16.79 -5.89 11.80
N GLY A 74 -16.81 -6.68 12.88
CA GLY A 74 -15.64 -7.00 13.69
C GLY A 74 -14.74 -8.12 13.14
N GLU A 75 -15.20 -8.89 12.15
CA GLU A 75 -14.52 -10.08 11.65
C GLU A 75 -13.55 -9.74 10.51
N THR A 76 -12.34 -10.31 10.51
CA THR A 76 -11.39 -10.19 9.40
C THR A 76 -11.69 -11.26 8.35
N MET A 77 -12.11 -10.83 7.17
CA MET A 77 -12.42 -11.72 6.04
C MET A 77 -11.17 -12.10 5.24
N ARG A 78 -10.28 -11.13 5.02
CA ARG A 78 -9.02 -11.32 4.30
C ARG A 78 -7.99 -10.30 4.76
N ALA A 79 -6.74 -10.74 4.86
CA ALA A 79 -5.59 -9.88 4.99
C ALA A 79 -4.61 -10.21 3.85
N GLU A 80 -4.08 -9.19 3.19
CA GLU A 80 -3.13 -9.35 2.08
C GLU A 80 -1.94 -8.42 2.26
N THR A 81 -0.74 -8.97 2.09
CA THR A 81 0.52 -8.24 2.06
C THR A 81 1.03 -8.15 0.62
N PHE A 82 1.78 -7.10 0.33
CA PHE A 82 2.29 -6.81 -1.01
C PHE A 82 3.81 -6.99 -1.10
N GLU A 83 4.37 -7.96 -0.37
CA GLU A 83 5.82 -8.16 -0.19
C GLU A 83 6.62 -8.27 -1.50
N ARG A 84 5.98 -8.75 -2.58
CA ARG A 84 6.57 -8.88 -3.93
C ARG A 84 6.63 -7.56 -4.71
N HIS A 85 6.17 -6.45 -4.15
CA HIS A 85 6.33 -5.13 -4.75
C HIS A 85 7.68 -4.49 -4.35
N ASP A 86 8.67 -4.65 -5.23
CA ASP A 86 10.02 -4.14 -5.02
C ASP A 86 10.21 -2.65 -5.37
N GLN A 87 9.19 -2.04 -5.96
CA GLN A 87 9.21 -0.63 -6.34
C GLN A 87 9.13 0.28 -5.10
N ASP A 88 9.95 1.31 -5.07
CA ASP A 88 9.95 2.34 -4.03
C ASP A 88 9.02 3.51 -4.40
N GLU A 89 8.50 3.51 -5.63
CA GLU A 89 7.57 4.50 -6.16
C GLU A 89 6.11 4.22 -5.74
N PRO A 90 5.24 5.24 -5.73
CA PRO A 90 3.83 5.07 -5.42
C PRO A 90 3.14 4.18 -6.45
N VAL A 91 2.45 3.16 -5.95
CA VAL A 91 1.63 2.26 -6.77
C VAL A 91 0.21 2.19 -6.23
N ALA A 92 -0.73 1.88 -7.12
CA ALA A 92 -2.07 1.47 -6.73
C ALA A 92 -2.09 -0.05 -6.56
N VAL A 93 -2.54 -0.51 -5.41
CA VAL A 93 -2.71 -1.94 -5.13
C VAL A 93 -4.19 -2.28 -5.01
N ARG A 94 -4.52 -3.54 -5.25
CA ARG A 94 -5.88 -4.05 -5.08
C ARG A 94 -5.86 -5.40 -4.38
N MET A 95 -6.87 -5.64 -3.57
CA MET A 95 -7.19 -6.95 -2.99
C MET A 95 -8.60 -7.35 -3.41
N THR A 96 -8.75 -8.60 -3.81
CA THR A 96 -10.02 -9.17 -4.24
C THR A 96 -10.46 -10.25 -3.26
N HIS A 97 -11.74 -10.31 -2.88
CA HIS A 97 -12.27 -11.35 -2.00
C HIS A 97 -13.68 -11.77 -2.41
N ARG A 98 -13.96 -13.08 -2.46
CA ARG A 98 -15.31 -13.58 -2.71
C ARG A 98 -16.05 -13.73 -1.39
N LEU A 99 -17.14 -13.00 -1.23
CA LEU A 99 -18.01 -13.04 -0.07
C LEU A 99 -19.38 -13.59 -0.48
N THR A 100 -19.99 -14.43 0.36
CA THR A 100 -21.39 -14.82 0.21
C THR A 100 -22.26 -13.89 1.03
N ALA A 101 -23.23 -13.25 0.37
CA ALA A 101 -24.09 -12.25 1.00
C ALA A 101 -25.01 -12.87 2.06
N GLN A 102 -25.18 -12.15 3.17
CA GLN A 102 -26.05 -12.48 4.30
C GLN A 102 -27.08 -11.37 4.52
N GLU A 103 -28.19 -11.68 5.21
CA GLU A 103 -29.26 -10.70 5.50
C GLU A 103 -28.76 -9.47 6.27
N GLY A 104 -27.67 -9.59 7.03
CA GLY A 104 -27.07 -8.49 7.80
C GLY A 104 -25.98 -7.68 7.08
N ASP A 105 -25.73 -7.94 5.79
CA ASP A 105 -24.69 -7.25 5.00
C ASP A 105 -25.19 -5.95 4.35
N ASN A 106 -26.33 -5.43 4.80
CA ASN A 106 -27.03 -4.26 4.22
C ASN A 106 -26.43 -2.89 4.59
N GLY A 107 -25.38 -2.84 5.42
CA GLY A 107 -24.66 -1.62 5.77
C GLY A 107 -25.35 -0.80 6.85
#